data_AF-A0A498JVR3-F1
#
_entry.id   AF-A0A498JVR3-F1
#
_cell.length_a   1.000
_cell.length_b   1.000
_cell.length_c   1.000
_cell.angle_alpha   90.00
_cell.angle_beta   90.00
_cell.angle_gamma   90.00
#
_symmetry.space_group_name_H-M   'P 1'
#
loop_
_entity.id
_entity.type
_entity.pdbx_description
1 polymer ?
#
loop_
_entity_poly.entity_id
_entity_poly.type
_entity_poly.pdbx_seq_one_letter_code
_entity_poly.pdbx_strand_id
1 'polypeptide(L)'
;MGLCNISLALLFILGSALIQSSHAQDTPQDYLNSHNAARAAVGVGPLTWDDNVAGYAQNYANQHVGDCNLVHSGGPYGENLAMSTGDMSGTAAVDLWVAEKADYSYESNSCAAGKCLKPFSFVCRS
;
A
#
# COMPACT_ATOMS: atom_id res chain seq x y z
N MET A 1 20.31 6.44 -53.78
CA MET A 1 19.30 7.09 -52.91
C MET A 1 18.56 5.98 -52.18
N GLY A 2 18.75 5.81 -50.88
CA GLY A 2 18.03 4.73 -50.16
C GLY A 2 18.45 4.41 -48.74
N LEU A 3 19.61 4.89 -48.27
CA LEU A 3 20.15 4.50 -46.94
C LEU A 3 19.91 5.52 -45.82
N CYS A 4 19.30 6.68 -46.08
CA CYS A 4 19.13 7.74 -45.07
C CYS A 4 17.76 7.73 -44.38
N ASN A 5 16.75 7.04 -44.92
CA ASN A 5 15.37 7.11 -44.38
C ASN A 5 15.02 5.96 -43.42
N ILE A 6 15.85 4.92 -43.31
CA ILE A 6 15.57 3.76 -42.44
C ILE A 6 16.08 3.99 -41.01
N SER A 7 16.97 4.97 -40.82
CA SER A 7 17.65 5.23 -39.53
C SER A 7 16.77 5.95 -38.51
N LEU A 8 15.90 6.86 -38.97
CA LEU A 8 15.03 7.64 -38.08
C LEU A 8 13.84 6.82 -37.54
N ALA A 9 13.23 5.95 -38.36
CA ALA A 9 12.08 5.16 -37.95
C ALA A 9 12.42 4.14 -36.85
N LEU A 10 13.62 3.53 -36.91
CA LEU A 10 14.08 2.57 -35.90
C LEU A 10 14.46 3.25 -34.57
N LEU A 11 14.96 4.48 -34.61
CA LEU A 11 15.27 5.27 -33.40
C LEU A 11 14.01 5.68 -32.63
N PHE A 12 12.88 5.93 -33.31
CA PHE A 12 11.60 6.23 -32.65
C PHE A 12 10.94 5.00 -32.00
N ILE A 13 11.06 3.81 -32.59
CA ILE A 13 10.48 2.58 -32.04
C ILE A 13 11.24 2.12 -30.79
N LEU A 14 12.58 2.29 -30.75
CA LEU A 14 13.37 2.00 -29.54
C LEU A 14 13.14 3.01 -28.40
N GLY A 15 12.86 4.28 -28.72
CA GLY A 15 12.55 5.31 -27.71
C GLY A 15 11.18 5.13 -27.05
N SER A 16 10.23 4.50 -27.75
CA SER A 16 8.87 4.24 -27.23
C SER A 16 8.82 3.10 -26.20
N ALA A 17 9.86 2.27 -26.12
CA ALA A 17 9.94 1.15 -25.18
C ALA A 17 10.39 1.56 -23.76
N LEU A 18 10.69 2.85 -23.54
CA LEU A 18 11.00 3.42 -22.23
C LEU A 18 9.84 4.25 -21.67
N ILE A 19 8.59 3.92 -22.03
CA ILE A 19 7.49 4.22 -21.13
C ILE A 19 7.62 3.21 -19.99
N GLN A 20 8.47 3.54 -19.01
CA GLN A 20 8.45 2.90 -17.72
C GLN A 20 7.00 3.02 -17.24
N SER A 21 6.28 1.90 -17.26
CA SER A 21 4.99 1.78 -16.60
C SER A 21 5.17 2.34 -15.20
N SER A 22 4.62 3.52 -14.93
CA SER A 22 4.53 4.00 -13.57
C SER A 22 3.65 2.97 -12.87
N HIS A 23 4.30 2.17 -12.03
CA HIS A 23 3.69 1.14 -11.20
C HIS A 23 2.75 1.83 -10.19
N ALA A 24 1.59 2.32 -10.64
CA ALA A 24 0.41 2.44 -9.79
C ALA A 24 -0.07 1.00 -9.55
N GLN A 25 0.59 0.28 -8.63
CA GLN A 25 0.36 -1.16 -8.44
C GLN A 25 -0.89 -1.47 -7.64
N ASP A 26 -1.42 -0.49 -6.92
CA ASP A 26 -2.59 -0.69 -6.07
C ASP A 26 -3.65 0.37 -6.37
N THR A 27 -4.87 -0.11 -6.56
CA THR A 27 -6.06 0.73 -6.66
C THR A 27 -6.69 0.90 -5.28
N PRO A 28 -7.47 1.97 -5.04
CA PRO A 28 -8.34 2.09 -3.87
C PRO A 28 -9.15 0.83 -3.55
N GLN A 29 -9.58 0.13 -4.60
CA GLN A 29 -10.43 -1.04 -4.46
C GLN A 29 -9.66 -2.25 -3.89
N ASP A 30 -8.37 -2.37 -4.14
CA ASP A 30 -7.54 -3.47 -3.64
C ASP A 30 -7.42 -3.41 -2.11
N TYR A 31 -7.22 -2.20 -1.57
CA TYR A 31 -7.27 -1.96 -0.13
C TYR A 31 -8.66 -2.22 0.45
N LEU A 32 -9.72 -1.69 -0.16
CA LEU A 32 -11.08 -1.86 0.33
C LEU A 32 -11.53 -3.32 0.33
N ASN A 33 -11.26 -4.06 -0.74
CA ASN A 33 -11.66 -5.46 -0.87
C ASN A 33 -11.06 -6.30 0.25
N SER A 34 -9.76 -6.15 0.49
CA SER A 34 -9.03 -6.90 1.52
C SER A 34 -9.55 -6.58 2.92
N HIS A 35 -9.77 -5.30 3.23
CA HIS A 35 -10.37 -4.90 4.51
C HIS A 35 -11.79 -5.41 4.68
N ASN A 36 -12.62 -5.30 3.64
CA ASN A 36 -14.03 -5.69 3.70
C ASN A 36 -14.19 -7.21 3.81
N ALA A 37 -13.30 -7.99 3.18
CA ALA A 37 -13.24 -9.43 3.37
C ALA A 37 -12.94 -9.79 4.83
N ALA A 38 -11.93 -9.15 5.44
CA ALA A 38 -11.57 -9.38 6.84
C ALA A 38 -12.69 -8.98 7.81
N ARG A 39 -13.35 -7.83 7.57
CA ARG A 39 -14.48 -7.35 8.40
C ARG A 39 -15.70 -8.25 8.29
N ALA A 40 -16.02 -8.71 7.08
CA ALA A 40 -17.10 -9.66 6.84
C ALA A 40 -16.87 -10.99 7.59
N ALA A 41 -15.62 -11.47 7.64
CA ALA A 41 -15.25 -12.70 8.35
C ALA A 41 -15.50 -12.66 9.87
N VAL A 42 -15.73 -11.47 10.43
CA VAL A 42 -16.07 -11.26 11.86
C VAL A 42 -17.41 -10.56 12.06
N GLY A 43 -18.24 -10.46 11.01
CA GLY A 43 -19.58 -9.89 11.09
C GLY A 43 -19.63 -8.36 11.23
N VAL A 44 -18.55 -7.66 10.88
CA VAL A 44 -18.47 -6.19 10.93
C VAL A 44 -18.80 -5.60 9.54
N GLY A 45 -19.57 -4.52 9.51
CA GLY A 45 -20.01 -3.87 8.26
C GLY A 45 -18.85 -3.30 7.41
N PRO A 46 -19.01 -3.16 6.09
CA PRO A 46 -17.93 -2.76 5.18
C PRO A 46 -17.51 -1.29 5.37
N LEU A 47 -16.29 -0.99 4.94
CA LEU A 47 -15.73 0.36 4.78
C LEU A 47 -16.01 0.89 3.37
N THR A 48 -16.02 2.22 3.27
CA THR A 48 -16.04 2.98 2.01
C THR A 48 -14.77 3.79 1.88
N TRP A 49 -14.35 4.05 0.64
CA TRP A 49 -13.17 4.87 0.38
C TRP A 49 -13.46 6.35 0.65
N ASP A 50 -12.47 7.07 1.17
CA ASP A 50 -12.48 8.52 1.32
C ASP A 50 -11.17 9.07 0.74
N ASP A 51 -11.29 9.89 -0.32
CA ASP A 51 -10.13 10.44 -1.03
C ASP A 51 -9.30 11.41 -0.15
N ASN A 52 -9.91 12.04 0.86
CA ASN A 52 -9.18 12.90 1.79
C ASN A 52 -8.29 12.07 2.71
N VAL A 53 -8.79 10.93 3.19
CA VAL A 53 -8.02 9.99 4.02
C VAL A 53 -6.90 9.37 3.20
N ALA A 54 -7.19 8.99 1.95
CA ALA A 54 -6.19 8.47 1.02
C ALA A 54 -5.09 9.48 0.73
N GLY A 55 -5.46 10.74 0.45
CA GLY A 55 -4.51 11.83 0.24
C GLY A 55 -3.66 12.12 1.48
N TYR A 56 -4.26 12.09 2.67
CA TYR A 56 -3.54 12.23 3.94
C TYR A 56 -2.50 11.11 4.11
N ALA A 57 -2.93 9.85 3.94
CA ALA A 57 -2.04 8.69 4.04
C ALA A 57 -0.90 8.78 3.03
N GLN A 58 -1.17 9.04 1.75
CA GLN A 58 -0.12 9.15 0.73
C GLN A 58 0.88 10.28 1.05
N ASN A 59 0.40 11.43 1.51
CA ASN A 59 1.27 12.55 1.86
C ASN A 59 2.18 12.24 3.06
N TYR A 60 1.67 11.49 4.03
CA TYR A 60 2.49 11.06 5.16
C TYR A 60 3.47 9.96 4.74
N ALA A 61 3.05 9.01 3.89
CA ALA A 61 3.92 7.99 3.30
C ALA A 61 5.15 8.62 2.64
N ASN A 62 4.90 9.65 1.83
CA ASN A 62 5.92 10.36 1.06
C ASN A 62 6.97 11.04 1.94
N GLN A 63 6.63 11.41 3.18
CA GLN A 63 7.58 12.00 4.14
C GLN A 63 8.58 10.97 4.67
N HIS A 64 8.22 9.69 4.65
CA HIS A 64 9.01 8.60 5.22
C HIS A 64 9.62 7.64 4.20
N VAL A 65 9.56 7.96 2.90
CA VAL A 65 10.21 7.14 1.85
C VAL A 65 11.74 7.09 2.04
N GLY A 66 12.35 8.14 2.60
CA GLY A 66 13.80 8.23 2.78
C GLY A 66 14.34 7.63 4.07
N ASP A 67 13.52 7.53 5.12
CA ASP A 67 13.94 7.06 6.44
C ASP A 67 13.25 5.77 6.88
N CYS A 68 12.16 5.38 6.20
CA CYS A 68 11.28 4.27 6.53
C CYS A 68 10.90 4.25 8.02
N ASN A 69 10.73 5.40 8.66
CA ASN A 69 10.41 5.41 10.09
C ASN A 69 8.93 5.07 10.33
N LEU A 70 8.67 3.99 11.07
CA LEU A 70 7.32 3.57 11.47
C LEU A 70 6.86 4.33 12.72
N VAL A 71 6.68 5.64 12.59
CA VAL A 71 6.21 6.52 13.66
C VAL A 71 4.85 7.07 13.31
N HIS A 72 3.85 6.86 14.19
CA HIS A 72 2.49 7.34 13.98
C HIS A 72 2.43 8.86 13.78
N SER A 73 1.59 9.31 12.85
CA SER A 73 1.41 10.74 12.53
C SER A 73 0.87 11.57 13.69
N GLY A 74 0.16 10.95 14.63
CA GLY A 74 -0.62 11.65 15.65
C GLY A 74 -1.78 12.47 15.05
N GLY A 75 -2.14 12.18 13.78
CA GLY A 75 -3.19 12.86 13.06
C GLY A 75 -4.61 12.56 13.55
N PRO A 76 -5.63 13.15 12.90
CA PRO A 76 -7.02 13.00 13.30
C PRO A 76 -7.64 11.65 12.90
N TYR A 77 -6.95 10.86 12.07
CA TYR A 77 -7.44 9.58 11.56
C TYR A 77 -6.84 8.40 12.32
N GLY A 78 -7.60 7.30 12.38
CA GLY A 78 -7.02 6.00 12.75
C GLY A 78 -6.00 5.61 11.69
N GLU A 79 -4.85 5.10 12.13
CA GLU A 79 -3.70 4.94 11.25
C GLU A 79 -3.07 3.58 11.43
N ASN A 80 -2.63 3.07 10.29
CA ASN A 80 -1.62 2.05 10.21
C ASN A 80 -0.35 2.69 9.49
N LEU A 81 0.97 2.35 9.78
CA LEU A 81 2.30 2.32 8.96
C LEU A 81 3.14 0.99 8.52
N ALA A 82 3.23 0.55 7.26
CA ALA A 82 3.83 -0.75 6.86
C ALA A 82 5.25 -0.53 6.34
N MET A 83 6.08 -1.57 6.36
CA MET A 83 7.37 -1.52 5.72
C MET A 83 7.72 -2.86 5.11
N SER A 84 8.38 -2.78 3.97
CA SER A 84 9.06 -3.90 3.32
C SER A 84 10.41 -3.41 2.83
N THR A 85 11.39 -4.30 2.74
CA THR A 85 12.67 -4.04 2.05
C THR A 85 12.59 -4.35 0.55
N GLY A 86 11.43 -4.81 0.07
CA GLY A 86 11.14 -5.05 -1.34
C GLY A 86 9.71 -4.67 -1.70
N ASP A 87 9.30 -4.98 -2.91
CA ASP A 87 7.98 -4.63 -3.43
C ASP A 87 6.87 -5.23 -2.55
N MET A 88 6.03 -4.36 -2.00
CA MET A 88 4.85 -4.73 -1.22
C MET A 88 3.64 -4.06 -1.85
N SER A 89 2.62 -4.84 -2.16
CA SER A 89 1.32 -4.32 -2.58
C SER A 89 0.50 -3.88 -1.37
N GLY A 90 -0.45 -2.99 -1.63
CA GLY A 90 -1.48 -2.58 -0.68
C GLY A 90 -2.26 -3.77 -0.13
N THR A 91 -2.61 -4.73 -0.98
CA THR A 91 -3.25 -5.98 -0.53
C THR A 91 -2.37 -6.76 0.45
N ALA A 92 -1.08 -6.94 0.14
CA ALA A 92 -0.16 -7.64 1.02
C ALA A 92 0.03 -6.91 2.37
N ALA A 93 -0.01 -5.58 2.36
CA ALA A 93 0.03 -4.79 3.59
C ALA A 93 -1.24 -5.01 4.44
N VAL A 94 -2.43 -5.07 3.83
CA VAL A 94 -3.67 -5.36 4.54
C VAL A 94 -3.66 -6.78 5.12
N ASP A 95 -3.23 -7.76 4.33
CA ASP A 95 -3.15 -9.15 4.79
C ASP A 95 -2.18 -9.32 5.97
N LEU A 96 -1.07 -8.57 5.97
CA LEU A 96 -0.15 -8.52 7.10
C LEU A 96 -0.84 -8.09 8.41
N TRP A 97 -1.71 -7.08 8.35
CA TRP A 97 -2.48 -6.62 9.53
C TRP A 97 -3.55 -7.62 9.94
N VAL A 98 -4.23 -8.21 8.97
CA VAL A 98 -5.27 -9.20 9.24
C VAL A 98 -4.65 -10.44 9.89
N ALA A 99 -3.41 -10.80 9.55
CA ALA A 99 -2.71 -11.92 10.16
C ALA A 99 -2.48 -11.75 11.67
N GLU A 100 -2.42 -10.51 12.18
CA GLU A 100 -2.35 -10.23 13.63
C GLU A 100 -3.57 -10.75 14.40
N LYS A 101 -4.66 -11.10 13.71
CA LYS A 101 -5.82 -11.79 14.30
C LYS A 101 -5.42 -13.03 15.09
N ALA A 102 -4.36 -13.75 14.69
CA ALA A 102 -3.89 -14.93 15.42
C ALA A 102 -3.51 -14.62 16.88
N ASP A 103 -3.13 -13.37 17.15
CA ASP A 103 -2.72 -12.87 18.46
C ASP A 103 -3.80 -12.04 19.16
N TYR A 104 -5.01 -11.93 18.57
CA TYR A 104 -6.15 -11.19 19.09
C TYR A 104 -7.15 -12.10 19.81
N SER A 105 -7.42 -11.82 21.09
CA SER A 105 -8.48 -12.48 21.85
C SER A 105 -9.79 -11.69 21.74
N TYR A 106 -10.77 -12.27 21.07
CA TYR A 106 -12.12 -11.69 20.95
C TYR A 106 -12.87 -11.68 22.28
N GLU A 107 -12.62 -12.63 23.19
CA GLU A 107 -13.31 -12.73 24.48
C GLU A 107 -12.94 -11.60 25.43
N SER A 108 -11.66 -11.21 25.42
CA SER A 108 -11.13 -10.13 26.27
C SER A 108 -10.99 -8.80 25.52
N ASN A 109 -11.34 -8.76 24.23
CA ASN A 109 -11.15 -7.62 23.34
C ASN A 109 -9.71 -7.08 23.44
N SER A 110 -8.73 -7.98 23.59
CA SER A 110 -7.36 -7.64 23.91
C SER A 110 -6.37 -8.47 23.10
N CYS A 111 -5.23 -7.88 22.83
CA CYS A 111 -4.13 -8.53 22.14
C CYS A 111 -3.20 -9.24 23.10
N ALA A 112 -2.59 -10.33 22.64
CA ALA A 112 -1.44 -10.91 23.32
C ALA A 112 -0.34 -9.83 23.46
N ALA A 113 0.31 -9.81 24.62
CA ALA A 113 1.24 -8.74 24.99
C ALA A 113 2.38 -8.62 23.98
N GLY A 114 2.47 -7.46 23.32
CA GLY A 114 3.49 -7.18 22.31
C GLY A 114 3.33 -7.91 20.98
N LYS A 115 2.14 -8.47 20.68
CA LYS A 115 1.90 -9.32 19.50
C LYS A 115 1.00 -8.72 18.44
N CYS A 116 -0.15 -8.14 18.81
CA CYS A 116 -0.73 -7.16 17.91
C CYS A 116 0.17 -5.93 17.97
N LEU A 117 1.06 -5.82 16.99
CA LEU A 117 1.61 -4.52 16.67
C LEU A 117 0.40 -3.69 16.24
N LYS A 118 0.40 -2.38 16.51
CA LYS A 118 -0.68 -1.54 15.97
C LYS A 118 -0.55 -1.74 14.47
N PRO A 119 -1.54 -2.28 13.75
CA PRO A 119 -1.34 -2.61 12.35
C PRO A 119 -0.91 -1.33 11.70
N PHE A 120 0.14 -1.40 10.91
CA PHE A 120 0.79 -0.23 10.43
C PHE A 120 0.79 -0.28 8.79
N SER A 121 0.18 0.63 7.92
CA SER A 121 0.24 1.17 6.47
C SER A 121 1.23 2.28 5.95
N PHE A 122 2.17 1.90 5.08
CA PHE A 122 2.99 2.61 4.07
C PHE A 122 3.81 1.57 3.31
N VAL A 123 4.34 1.89 2.13
CA VAL A 123 5.27 1.01 1.41
C VAL A 123 6.53 1.83 1.14
N CYS A 124 7.56 1.61 1.95
CA CYS A 124 8.89 2.15 1.70
C CYS A 124 9.58 1.28 0.63
N ARG A 125 9.94 1.87 -0.51
CA ARG A 125 10.76 1.23 -1.54
C ARG A 125 12.15 1.87 -1.46
N SER A 126 13.19 1.08 -1.13
CA SER A 126 14.59 1.51 -1.27
C SER A 126 14.98 1.66 -2.73
#